data_AF-A0A4R8E1Y3-F1
#
_entry.id   AF-A0A4R8E1Y3-F1
#
_cell.length_a   1.000
_cell.length_b   1.000
_cell.length_c   1.000
_cell.angle_alpha   90.00
_cell.angle_beta   90.00
_cell.angle_gamma   90.00
#
_symmetry.space_group_name_H-M   'P 1'
#
loop_
_entity.id
_entity.type
_entity.pdbx_description
1 polymer ?
#
loop_
_entity_poly.entity_id
_entity_poly.type
_entity_poly.pdbx_seq_one_letter_code
_entity_poly.pdbx_strand_id
1 'polypeptide(L)'
;MDASQVGRLTARWIAELPGEDSTVISGLGVQPLLAMLAEVADEPAHTELAEAAGGRYGGLLQAPELRMALGLWTRPEVELQPGVDRFLPPEVRGTLTDRAALDAWVVEQTDGLLQRMPVQLTPEVLLVLASALVLKTEWALPFDEYPRNDRRWLSRADTDLDSLRVHDSAAGPLTVVTVRGTGEFDVRLVVGDGGRASVLSAALELDGEGVSGSEVLAAERSAPGVEVIESMQPTVVLSMPYFEIEAEHDLLQHPEVFGLASASDASSGHFPGLSPQPLAIGQARQAVMARFSATGFEAAAVTAMAMAAGAALGAKALYVNLERPFGFIAVHRPTGVPVVAGWVNYS
;
A
#
# COMPACT_ATOMS: atom_id res chain seq x y z
N MET A 1 13.10 9.65 -2.24
CA MET A 1 12.24 9.10 -1.18
C MET A 1 12.87 7.81 -0.67
N ASP A 2 12.94 7.61 0.65
CA ASP A 2 13.61 6.48 1.27
C ASP A 2 12.60 5.37 1.63
N ALA A 3 12.85 4.15 1.15
CA ALA A 3 12.03 2.97 1.44
C ALA A 3 11.95 2.67 2.93
N SER A 4 13.02 2.93 3.68
CA SER A 4 13.08 2.67 5.12
C SER A 4 12.10 3.56 5.89
N GLN A 5 11.94 4.83 5.46
CA GLN A 5 11.02 5.78 6.08
C GLN A 5 9.57 5.34 5.89
N VAL A 6 9.19 5.06 4.63
CA VAL A 6 7.84 4.63 4.27
C VAL A 6 7.52 3.27 4.90
N GLY A 7 8.46 2.33 4.88
CA GLY A 7 8.32 1.01 5.49
C GLY A 7 8.07 1.09 6.99
N ARG A 8 8.84 1.90 7.74
CA ARG A 8 8.64 2.08 9.18
C ARG A 8 7.30 2.72 9.52
N LEU A 9 6.89 3.77 8.80
CA LEU A 9 5.56 4.39 9.00
C LEU A 9 4.45 3.37 8.74
N THR A 10 4.57 2.60 7.65
CA THR A 10 3.58 1.57 7.28
C THR A 10 3.51 0.46 8.34
N ALA A 11 4.65 -0.03 8.84
CA ALA A 11 4.70 -1.08 9.87
C ALA A 11 4.11 -0.61 11.21
N ARG A 12 4.46 0.61 11.65
CA ARG A 12 3.88 1.22 12.85
C ARG A 12 2.36 1.35 12.75
N TRP A 13 1.86 1.79 11.59
CA TRP A 13 0.42 1.91 11.38
C TRP A 13 -0.26 0.53 11.42
N ILE A 14 0.29 -0.47 10.73
CA ILE A 14 -0.24 -1.84 10.73
C ILE A 14 -0.34 -2.43 12.13
N ALA A 15 0.64 -2.16 13.00
CA ALA A 15 0.65 -2.63 14.37
C ALA A 15 -0.53 -2.09 15.21
N GLU A 16 -1.04 -0.91 14.88
CA GLU A 16 -2.13 -0.24 15.60
C GLU A 16 -3.51 -0.50 15.01
N LEU A 17 -3.61 -1.07 13.80
CA LEU A 17 -4.91 -1.33 13.17
C LEU A 17 -5.71 -2.38 13.96
N PRO A 18 -7.00 -2.14 14.24
CA PRO A 18 -7.83 -3.06 15.01
C PRO A 18 -8.34 -4.22 14.13
N GLY A 19 -8.50 -5.39 14.74
CA GLY A 19 -9.15 -6.55 14.12
C GLY A 19 -8.29 -7.28 13.09
N GLU A 20 -8.93 -8.20 12.37
CA GLU A 20 -8.31 -9.06 11.35
C GLU A 20 -9.06 -9.00 10.02
N ASP A 21 -9.95 -8.02 9.84
CA ASP A 21 -10.70 -7.85 8.60
C ASP A 21 -9.79 -7.42 7.44
N SER A 22 -10.25 -7.68 6.21
CA SER A 22 -9.55 -7.23 5.02
C SER A 22 -9.36 -5.72 5.04
N THR A 23 -8.14 -5.27 4.76
CA THR A 23 -7.81 -3.85 4.75
C THR A 23 -6.67 -3.56 3.79
N VAL A 24 -6.48 -2.29 3.49
CA VAL A 24 -5.32 -1.78 2.78
C VAL A 24 -4.97 -0.41 3.34
N ILE A 25 -3.68 -0.10 3.38
CA ILE A 25 -3.13 1.21 3.74
C ILE A 25 -2.02 1.62 2.77
N SER A 26 -1.73 2.92 2.71
CA SER A 26 -0.58 3.47 1.99
C SER A 26 0.20 4.42 2.91
N GLY A 27 1.31 3.96 3.49
CA GLY A 27 2.26 4.86 4.14
C GLY A 27 2.87 5.86 3.15
N LEU A 28 3.07 5.44 1.90
CA LEU A 28 3.57 6.28 0.81
C LEU A 28 2.65 7.46 0.50
N GLY A 29 1.33 7.28 0.60
CA GLY A 29 0.36 8.35 0.40
C GLY A 29 0.36 9.38 1.55
N VAL A 30 0.68 8.97 2.77
CA VAL A 30 0.63 9.82 3.98
C VAL A 30 1.94 10.55 4.24
N GLN A 31 3.07 9.87 4.07
CA GLN A 31 4.39 10.38 4.44
C GLN A 31 4.71 11.78 3.86
N PRO A 32 4.42 12.08 2.58
CA PRO A 32 4.63 13.41 2.02
C PRO A 32 3.88 14.52 2.78
N LEU A 33 2.65 14.26 3.23
CA LEU A 33 1.83 15.23 3.94
C LEU A 33 2.44 15.54 5.31
N LEU A 34 2.84 14.50 6.05
CA LEU A 34 3.48 14.67 7.36
C LEU A 34 4.80 15.44 7.24
N ALA A 35 5.62 15.08 6.25
CA ALA A 35 6.91 15.72 6.02
C ALA A 35 6.79 17.20 5.66
N MET A 36 5.77 17.58 4.87
CA MET A 36 5.48 18.98 4.55
C MET A 36 4.94 19.75 5.76
N LEU A 37 4.00 19.16 6.50
CA LEU A 37 3.45 19.76 7.71
C LEU A 37 4.53 20.00 8.77
N ALA A 38 5.49 19.07 8.91
CA ALA A 38 6.64 19.26 9.79
C ALA A 38 7.46 20.50 9.41
N GLU A 39 7.66 20.80 8.12
CA GLU A 39 8.45 21.97 7.71
C GLU A 39 7.79 23.33 8.04
N VAL A 40 6.47 23.34 8.29
CA VAL A 40 5.69 24.56 8.59
C VAL A 40 5.16 24.63 10.01
N ALA A 41 5.40 23.59 10.81
CA ALA A 41 4.94 23.50 12.19
C ALA A 41 5.92 24.14 13.18
N ASP A 42 5.40 24.58 14.34
CA ASP A 42 6.19 24.90 15.52
C ASP A 42 6.19 23.75 16.55
N GLU A 43 6.96 23.90 17.63
CA GLU A 43 7.01 22.88 18.68
C GLU A 43 5.74 22.89 19.54
N PRO A 44 5.20 21.71 19.92
CA PRO A 44 5.79 20.38 19.79
C PRO A 44 5.44 19.64 18.47
N ALA A 45 4.49 20.17 17.70
CA ALA A 45 3.97 19.52 16.49
C ALA A 45 5.06 19.24 15.44
N HIS A 46 6.04 20.13 15.31
CA HIS A 46 7.21 19.94 14.44
C HIS A 46 7.93 18.62 14.72
N THR A 47 8.32 18.39 15.98
CA THR A 47 9.07 17.19 16.38
C THR A 47 8.24 15.93 16.11
N GLU A 48 6.99 15.90 16.56
CA GLU A 48 6.10 14.74 16.38
C GLU A 48 5.91 14.38 14.89
N LEU A 49 5.60 15.38 14.05
CA LEU A 49 5.42 15.19 12.61
C LEU A 49 6.72 14.75 11.92
N ALA A 50 7.86 15.33 12.30
CA ALA A 50 9.16 14.98 11.73
C ALA A 50 9.57 13.55 12.07
N GLU A 51 9.31 13.10 13.30
CA GLU A 51 9.55 11.73 13.75
C GLU A 51 8.64 10.74 13.00
N ALA A 52 7.34 11.06 12.86
CA ALA A 52 6.39 10.22 12.12
C ALA A 52 6.71 10.15 10.62
N ALA A 53 7.11 11.27 10.01
CA ALA A 53 7.54 11.32 8.61
C ALA A 53 8.87 10.58 8.38
N GLY A 54 9.70 10.44 9.41
CA GLY A 54 11.01 9.79 9.35
C GLY A 54 12.07 10.58 8.58
N GLY A 55 11.79 11.80 8.17
CA GLY A 55 12.69 12.67 7.42
C GLY A 55 11.99 13.84 6.73
N ARG A 56 12.79 14.67 6.05
CA ARG A 56 12.33 15.85 5.32
C ARG A 56 11.55 15.48 4.06
N TYR A 57 10.70 16.40 3.60
CA TYR A 57 10.01 16.24 2.33
C TYR A 57 11.02 16.16 1.17
N GLY A 58 10.96 15.04 0.44
CA GLY A 58 11.91 14.70 -0.63
C GLY A 58 11.28 14.61 -2.02
N GLY A 59 10.10 15.21 -2.22
CA GLY A 59 9.31 15.04 -3.43
C GLY A 59 8.46 13.77 -3.41
N LEU A 60 7.73 13.53 -4.50
CA LEU A 60 6.91 12.32 -4.69
C LEU A 60 7.71 11.26 -5.46
N LEU A 61 7.43 9.98 -5.20
CA LEU A 61 8.00 8.89 -6.00
C LEU A 61 7.47 9.00 -7.45
N GLN A 62 8.37 8.92 -8.42
CA GLN A 62 8.05 8.97 -9.84
C GLN A 62 8.37 7.62 -10.45
N ALA A 63 7.37 7.00 -11.08
CA ALA A 63 7.53 5.80 -11.88
C ALA A 63 6.40 5.72 -12.92
N PRO A 64 6.59 5.07 -14.08
CA PRO A 64 5.59 5.05 -15.15
C PRO A 64 4.21 4.52 -14.72
N GLU A 65 4.18 3.51 -13.88
CA GLU A 65 2.97 2.85 -13.37
C GLU A 65 2.35 3.54 -12.15
N LEU A 66 3.05 4.53 -11.59
CA LEU A 66 2.67 5.19 -10.35
C LEU A 66 2.36 6.67 -10.60
N ARG A 67 1.10 7.04 -10.39
CA ARG A 67 0.71 8.45 -10.28
C ARG A 67 0.61 8.82 -8.81
N MET A 68 1.27 9.91 -8.44
CA MET A 68 1.07 10.58 -7.15
C MET A 68 0.74 12.05 -7.39
N ALA A 69 -0.20 12.59 -6.62
CA ALA A 69 -0.60 13.98 -6.68
C ALA A 69 -0.74 14.56 -5.27
N LEU A 70 -0.44 15.85 -5.15
CA LEU A 70 -0.73 16.65 -3.96
C LEU A 70 -1.78 17.69 -4.33
N GLY A 71 -2.57 18.11 -3.35
CA GLY A 71 -3.54 19.17 -3.52
C GLY A 71 -3.70 19.99 -2.24
N LEU A 72 -3.76 21.30 -2.39
CA LEU A 72 -4.03 22.25 -1.31
C LEU A 72 -5.22 23.13 -1.67
N TRP A 73 -6.28 23.10 -0.88
CA TRP A 73 -7.42 24.01 -1.04
C TRP A 73 -7.55 24.91 0.17
N THR A 74 -7.60 26.22 -0.04
CA THR A 74 -7.73 27.21 1.04
C THR A 74 -9.00 28.03 0.86
N ARG A 75 -9.63 28.44 1.97
CA ARG A 75 -10.63 29.50 1.90
C ARG A 75 -9.99 30.81 1.42
N PRO A 76 -10.76 31.68 0.72
CA PRO A 76 -10.25 32.97 0.27
C PRO A 76 -9.67 33.84 1.39
N GLU A 77 -10.15 33.67 2.63
CA GLU A 77 -9.67 34.44 3.78
C GLU A 77 -8.30 33.95 4.32
N VAL A 78 -7.84 32.76 3.94
CA VAL A 78 -6.62 32.15 4.47
C VAL A 78 -5.42 32.63 3.65
N GLU A 79 -4.60 33.47 4.27
CA GLU A 79 -3.33 33.91 3.69
C GLU A 79 -2.27 32.82 3.88
N LEU A 80 -1.56 32.46 2.81
CA LEU A 80 -0.43 31.54 2.88
C LEU A 80 0.87 32.31 3.10
N GLN A 81 1.73 31.79 3.97
CA GLN A 81 3.03 32.39 4.25
C GLN A 81 3.97 32.29 3.04
N PRO A 82 4.92 33.24 2.91
CA PRO A 82 6.01 33.12 1.95
C PRO A 82 6.81 31.83 2.17
N GLY A 83 7.11 31.09 1.10
CA GLY A 83 7.90 29.85 1.15
C GLY A 83 7.10 28.56 1.05
N VAL A 84 5.76 28.61 1.19
CA VAL A 84 4.87 27.45 0.95
C VAL A 84 5.00 26.91 -0.48
N ASP A 85 5.37 27.76 -1.44
CA ASP A 85 5.59 27.39 -2.85
C ASP A 85 6.68 26.33 -3.03
N ARG A 86 7.60 26.19 -2.07
CA ARG A 86 8.70 25.23 -2.14
C ARG A 86 8.22 23.77 -2.20
N PHE A 87 7.11 23.47 -1.54
CA PHE A 87 6.56 22.11 -1.44
C PHE A 87 5.13 21.99 -1.99
N LEU A 88 4.37 23.08 -2.01
CA LEU A 88 3.03 23.13 -2.61
C LEU A 88 2.98 24.25 -3.65
N PRO A 89 3.50 24.08 -4.86
CA PRO A 89 3.54 25.15 -5.85
C PRO A 89 2.11 25.52 -6.34
N PRO A 90 1.90 26.71 -6.95
CA PRO A 90 0.57 27.20 -7.30
C PRO A 90 -0.29 26.25 -8.15
N GLU A 91 0.32 25.37 -8.94
CA GLU A 91 -0.34 24.42 -9.82
C GLU A 91 -1.10 23.32 -9.06
N VAL A 92 -0.71 23.04 -7.82
CA VAL A 92 -1.41 22.07 -6.95
C VAL A 92 -2.35 22.75 -5.95
N ARG A 93 -2.61 24.06 -6.12
CA ARG A 93 -3.47 24.85 -5.23
C ARG A 93 -4.82 25.14 -5.86
N GLY A 94 -5.84 25.15 -5.02
CA GLY A 94 -7.19 25.54 -5.38
C GLY A 94 -7.87 26.38 -4.30
N THR A 95 -9.02 26.95 -4.64
CA THR A 95 -9.90 27.57 -3.64
C THR A 95 -10.83 26.51 -3.06
N LEU A 96 -10.95 26.50 -1.74
CA LEU A 96 -11.91 25.65 -1.03
C LEU A 96 -13.32 26.22 -1.26
N THR A 97 -14.09 25.54 -2.09
CA THR A 97 -15.43 25.98 -2.53
C THR A 97 -16.51 25.07 -1.97
N ASP A 98 -16.72 23.92 -2.61
CA ASP A 98 -17.69 22.91 -2.20
C ASP A 98 -17.09 21.49 -2.24
N ARG A 99 -17.89 20.53 -1.76
CA ARG A 99 -17.52 19.11 -1.77
C ARG A 99 -17.34 18.57 -3.18
N ALA A 100 -18.14 19.03 -4.15
CA ALA A 100 -18.10 18.49 -5.51
C ALA A 100 -16.76 18.78 -6.19
N ALA A 101 -16.16 19.95 -5.93
CA ALA A 101 -14.83 20.27 -6.41
C ALA A 101 -13.73 19.34 -5.85
N LEU A 102 -13.81 19.01 -4.55
CA LEU A 102 -12.86 18.09 -3.90
C LEU A 102 -13.04 16.65 -4.42
N ASP A 103 -14.28 16.20 -4.54
CA ASP A 103 -14.61 14.86 -5.05
C ASP A 103 -14.18 14.72 -6.53
N ALA A 104 -14.37 15.77 -7.34
CA ALA A 104 -13.91 15.80 -8.74
C ALA A 104 -12.39 15.68 -8.85
N TRP A 105 -11.62 16.35 -7.99
CA TRP A 105 -10.17 16.18 -7.94
C TRP A 105 -9.79 14.74 -7.57
N VAL A 106 -10.47 14.12 -6.60
CA VAL A 106 -10.21 12.71 -6.26
C VAL A 106 -10.47 11.80 -7.45
N VAL A 107 -11.60 11.95 -8.14
CA VAL A 107 -11.94 11.15 -9.33
C VAL A 107 -10.88 11.33 -10.41
N GLU A 108 -10.44 12.56 -10.68
CA GLU A 108 -9.42 12.86 -11.70
C GLU A 108 -8.07 12.24 -11.33
N GLN A 109 -7.58 12.49 -10.10
CA GLN A 109 -6.27 12.01 -9.69
C GLN A 109 -6.23 10.49 -9.51
N THR A 110 -7.39 9.87 -9.28
CA THR A 110 -7.50 8.44 -9.05
C THR A 110 -7.98 7.63 -10.26
N ASP A 111 -8.10 8.25 -11.45
CA ASP A 111 -8.71 7.61 -12.63
C ASP A 111 -10.09 6.99 -12.34
N GLY A 112 -10.86 7.60 -11.44
CA GLY A 112 -12.19 7.17 -11.00
C GLY A 112 -12.20 5.96 -10.05
N LEU A 113 -11.05 5.53 -9.54
CA LEU A 113 -10.99 4.43 -8.57
C LEU A 113 -11.56 4.84 -7.21
N LEU A 114 -11.30 6.08 -6.78
CA LEU A 114 -11.93 6.67 -5.62
C LEU A 114 -12.90 7.77 -6.08
N GLN A 115 -14.07 7.80 -5.45
CA GLN A 115 -15.18 8.66 -5.87
C GLN A 115 -15.33 9.92 -5.02
N ARG A 116 -14.74 9.97 -3.82
CA ARG A 116 -15.00 11.01 -2.83
C ARG A 116 -13.76 11.36 -2.03
N MET A 117 -13.66 12.64 -1.68
CA MET A 117 -12.71 13.13 -0.70
C MET A 117 -13.13 12.66 0.71
N PRO A 118 -12.25 11.95 1.46
CA PRO A 118 -12.64 11.33 2.73
C PRO A 118 -12.86 12.35 3.85
N VAL A 119 -12.35 13.59 3.71
CA VAL A 119 -12.61 14.66 4.67
C VAL A 119 -14.01 15.25 4.53
N GLN A 120 -14.57 15.68 5.65
CA GLN A 120 -15.86 16.36 5.74
C GLN A 120 -15.70 17.86 5.67
N LEU A 121 -16.28 18.50 4.65
CA LEU A 121 -16.27 19.95 4.52
C LEU A 121 -17.30 20.56 5.49
N THR A 122 -16.84 21.06 6.64
CA THR A 122 -17.65 21.79 7.62
C THR A 122 -17.32 23.30 7.59
N PRO A 123 -18.17 24.17 8.17
CA PRO A 123 -17.89 25.61 8.28
C PRO A 123 -16.59 25.98 9.01
N GLU A 124 -16.00 25.06 9.76
CA GLU A 124 -14.74 25.24 10.50
C GLU A 124 -13.51 24.85 9.68
N VAL A 125 -13.67 24.10 8.58
CA VAL A 125 -12.55 23.72 7.70
C VAL A 125 -12.10 24.91 6.88
N LEU A 126 -10.91 25.43 7.21
CA LEU A 126 -10.27 26.55 6.52
C LEU A 126 -9.39 26.12 5.34
N LEU A 127 -8.83 24.91 5.42
CA LEU A 127 -7.84 24.40 4.50
C LEU A 127 -7.93 22.86 4.41
N VAL A 128 -7.75 22.32 3.21
CA VAL A 128 -7.62 20.88 2.96
C VAL A 128 -6.28 20.63 2.26
N LEU A 129 -5.47 19.76 2.84
CA LEU A 129 -4.24 19.24 2.24
C LEU A 129 -4.45 17.75 1.96
N ALA A 130 -4.29 17.33 0.71
CA ALA A 130 -4.53 15.95 0.29
C ALA A 130 -3.39 15.39 -0.55
N SER A 131 -3.29 14.07 -0.53
CA SER A 131 -2.42 13.26 -1.39
C SER A 131 -3.27 12.19 -2.05
N ALA A 132 -3.07 11.96 -3.33
CA ALA A 132 -3.69 10.88 -4.09
C ALA A 132 -2.60 10.02 -4.72
N LEU A 133 -2.83 8.70 -4.75
CA LEU A 133 -1.90 7.73 -5.31
C LEU A 133 -2.68 6.68 -6.11
N VAL A 134 -2.19 6.37 -7.31
CA VAL A 134 -2.67 5.27 -8.15
C VAL A 134 -1.48 4.48 -8.65
N LEU A 135 -1.48 3.18 -8.37
CA LEU A 135 -0.54 2.22 -8.95
C LEU A 135 -1.29 1.31 -9.91
N LYS A 136 -0.84 1.24 -11.17
CA LYS A 136 -1.37 0.34 -12.19
C LYS A 136 -0.24 -0.48 -12.81
N THR A 137 -0.14 -1.75 -12.44
CA THR A 137 0.88 -2.66 -12.98
C THR A 137 0.24 -3.89 -13.60
N GLU A 138 0.76 -4.31 -14.76
CA GLU A 138 0.37 -5.54 -15.44
C GLU A 138 1.32 -6.67 -15.06
N TRP A 139 0.84 -7.91 -14.95
CA TRP A 139 1.67 -9.05 -14.61
C TRP A 139 2.54 -9.48 -15.78
N ALA A 140 3.82 -9.73 -15.53
CA ALA A 140 4.70 -10.35 -16.51
C ALA A 140 4.24 -11.78 -16.86
N LEU A 141 3.68 -12.49 -15.88
CA LEU A 141 2.98 -13.75 -16.05
C LEU A 141 1.53 -13.61 -15.52
N PRO A 142 0.53 -13.50 -16.41
CA PRO A 142 -0.88 -13.44 -16.03
C PRO A 142 -1.37 -14.70 -15.29
N PHE A 143 -2.48 -14.56 -14.59
CA PHE A 143 -3.21 -15.67 -13.98
C PHE A 143 -4.32 -16.15 -14.91
N ASP A 144 -4.63 -17.43 -14.81
CA ASP A 144 -5.89 -17.99 -15.27
C ASP A 144 -6.99 -17.68 -14.25
N GLU A 145 -8.08 -17.08 -14.72
CA GLU A 145 -9.26 -16.82 -13.90
C GLU A 145 -10.31 -17.92 -14.09
N TYR A 146 -10.84 -18.45 -12.99
CA TYR A 146 -11.89 -19.46 -13.02
C TYR A 146 -12.86 -19.29 -11.85
N PRO A 147 -14.13 -19.71 -12.02
CA PRO A 147 -15.09 -19.71 -10.92
C PRO A 147 -14.82 -20.88 -9.98
N ARG A 148 -14.88 -20.64 -8.67
CA ARG A 148 -14.89 -21.67 -7.63
C ARG A 148 -15.67 -21.16 -6.42
N ASN A 149 -16.66 -21.95 -5.98
CA ASN A 149 -17.58 -21.61 -4.88
C ASN A 149 -18.23 -20.22 -5.08
N ASP A 150 -18.78 -19.97 -6.27
CA ASP A 150 -19.42 -18.70 -6.68
C ASP A 150 -18.53 -17.45 -6.59
N ARG A 151 -17.21 -17.63 -6.52
CA ARG A 151 -16.21 -16.55 -6.49
C ARG A 151 -15.21 -16.70 -7.63
N ARG A 152 -14.57 -15.58 -7.99
CA ARG A 152 -13.45 -15.57 -8.94
C ARG A 152 -12.17 -16.01 -8.24
N TRP A 153 -11.50 -16.97 -8.84
CA TRP A 153 -10.20 -17.48 -8.40
C TRP A 153 -9.17 -17.27 -9.47
N LEU A 154 -7.93 -17.09 -9.04
CA LEU A 154 -6.76 -16.86 -9.85
C LEU A 154 -5.79 -18.01 -9.60
N SER A 155 -5.31 -18.63 -10.67
CA SER A 155 -4.23 -19.61 -10.62
C SER A 155 -3.13 -19.28 -11.63
N ARG A 156 -1.89 -19.58 -11.28
CA ARG A 156 -0.76 -19.54 -12.22
C ARG A 156 0.29 -20.56 -11.83
N ALA A 157 1.08 -21.00 -12.81
CA ALA A 157 2.26 -21.81 -12.60
C ALA A 157 3.49 -21.05 -13.10
N ASP A 158 4.38 -20.67 -12.18
CA ASP A 158 5.61 -19.96 -12.48
C ASP A 158 6.79 -20.93 -12.49
N THR A 159 7.55 -20.99 -13.58
CA THR A 159 8.76 -21.84 -13.64
C THR A 159 9.94 -21.24 -12.89
N ASP A 160 9.88 -19.94 -12.53
CA ASP A 160 10.82 -19.32 -11.61
C ASP A 160 10.49 -19.77 -10.17
N LEU A 161 11.18 -20.80 -9.69
CA LEU A 161 11.02 -21.29 -8.31
C LEU A 161 11.38 -20.21 -7.28
N ASP A 162 12.27 -19.28 -7.62
CA ASP A 162 12.74 -18.24 -6.72
C ASP A 162 11.77 -17.04 -6.66
N SER A 163 10.66 -17.12 -7.40
CA SER A 163 9.47 -16.31 -7.14
C SER A 163 8.88 -16.58 -5.75
N LEU A 164 9.15 -17.75 -5.17
CA LEU A 164 8.85 -18.09 -3.79
C LEU A 164 10.13 -18.06 -2.95
N ARG A 165 10.07 -17.38 -1.81
CA ARG A 165 11.13 -17.37 -0.80
C ARG A 165 10.56 -17.60 0.59
N VAL A 166 11.33 -18.24 1.46
CA VAL A 166 10.97 -18.46 2.86
C VAL A 166 11.95 -17.71 3.74
N HIS A 167 11.44 -16.82 4.58
CA HIS A 167 12.22 -15.98 5.48
C HIS A 167 11.97 -16.37 6.92
N ASP A 168 13.02 -16.41 7.74
CA ASP A 168 12.87 -16.39 9.19
C ASP A 168 12.62 -14.94 9.63
N SER A 169 11.67 -14.73 10.53
CA SER A 169 11.33 -13.39 11.02
C SER A 169 10.96 -13.41 12.51
N ALA A 170 10.79 -12.23 13.11
CA ALA A 170 10.27 -12.11 14.46
C ALA A 170 8.86 -12.70 14.65
N ALA A 171 8.08 -12.82 13.56
CA ALA A 171 6.76 -13.45 13.53
C ALA A 171 6.81 -14.98 13.30
N GLY A 172 8.00 -15.57 13.24
CA GLY A 172 8.21 -16.95 12.78
C GLY A 172 8.52 -17.01 11.28
N PRO A 173 8.50 -18.21 10.68
CA PRO A 173 8.75 -18.36 9.25
C PRO A 173 7.66 -17.66 8.44
N LEU A 174 8.06 -16.97 7.36
CA LEU A 174 7.17 -16.33 6.40
C LEU A 174 7.45 -16.88 5.01
N THR A 175 6.40 -17.31 4.31
CA THR A 175 6.46 -17.58 2.86
C THR A 175 6.12 -16.29 2.13
N VAL A 176 6.98 -15.88 1.20
CA VAL A 176 6.80 -14.71 0.35
C VAL A 176 6.78 -15.16 -1.10
N VAL A 177 5.65 -14.96 -1.78
CA VAL A 177 5.52 -15.17 -3.22
C VAL A 177 5.53 -13.82 -3.92
N THR A 178 6.49 -13.59 -4.80
CA THR A 178 6.62 -12.36 -5.59
C THR A 178 5.92 -12.52 -6.94
N VAL A 179 4.86 -11.75 -7.15
CA VAL A 179 4.15 -11.58 -8.42
C VAL A 179 4.81 -10.44 -9.18
N ARG A 180 5.60 -10.77 -10.21
CA ARG A 180 6.31 -9.74 -10.97
C ARG A 180 5.42 -8.98 -11.93
N GLY A 181 5.50 -7.65 -11.86
CA GLY A 181 4.95 -6.77 -12.87
C GLY A 181 5.85 -6.63 -14.10
N THR A 182 5.27 -6.18 -15.21
CA THR A 182 5.98 -5.92 -16.48
C THR A 182 6.97 -4.76 -16.39
N GLY A 183 6.74 -3.79 -15.51
CA GLY A 183 7.67 -2.69 -15.26
C GLY A 183 8.33 -2.75 -13.87
N GLU A 184 8.23 -1.68 -13.11
CA GLU A 184 9.02 -1.40 -11.90
C GLU A 184 8.35 -1.87 -10.60
N PHE A 185 7.12 -2.36 -10.64
CA PHE A 185 6.38 -2.77 -9.44
C PHE A 185 6.10 -4.27 -9.39
N ASP A 186 6.31 -4.85 -8.21
CA ASP A 186 5.96 -6.23 -7.88
C ASP A 186 4.92 -6.24 -6.76
N VAL A 187 4.14 -7.33 -6.66
CA VAL A 187 3.31 -7.59 -5.49
C VAL A 187 3.84 -8.80 -4.75
N ARG A 188 4.18 -8.63 -3.48
CA ARG A 188 4.58 -9.70 -2.57
C ARG A 188 3.35 -10.20 -1.82
N LEU A 189 3.00 -11.46 -2.01
CA LEU A 189 1.98 -12.16 -1.22
C LEU A 189 2.68 -12.86 -0.07
N VAL A 190 2.21 -12.63 1.16
CA VAL A 190 2.91 -13.05 2.38
C VAL A 190 2.01 -13.93 3.22
N VAL A 191 2.53 -15.10 3.57
CA VAL A 191 1.85 -16.08 4.42
C VAL A 191 2.71 -16.36 5.64
N GLY A 192 2.10 -16.25 6.81
CA GLY A 192 2.68 -16.67 8.08
C GLY A 192 1.59 -17.27 8.97
N ASP A 193 1.98 -17.74 10.16
CA ASP A 193 1.04 -18.34 11.11
C ASP A 193 0.50 -17.34 12.15
N GLY A 194 1.02 -16.11 12.15
CA GLY A 194 0.50 -15.00 12.96
C GLY A 194 -0.70 -14.28 12.33
N GLY A 195 -1.29 -13.35 13.08
CA GLY A 195 -2.31 -12.43 12.58
C GLY A 195 -1.72 -11.28 11.75
N ARG A 196 -2.60 -10.45 11.20
CA ARG A 196 -2.28 -9.35 10.27
C ARG A 196 -1.11 -8.49 10.73
N ALA A 197 -1.17 -7.99 11.96
CA ALA A 197 -0.15 -7.07 12.48
C ALA A 197 1.23 -7.72 12.53
N SER A 198 1.31 -8.96 13.00
CA SER A 198 2.57 -9.71 13.12
C SER A 198 3.18 -10.01 11.75
N VAL A 199 2.36 -10.56 10.84
CA VAL A 199 2.82 -10.98 9.51
C VAL A 199 3.25 -9.79 8.66
N LEU A 200 2.44 -8.73 8.57
CA LEU A 200 2.75 -7.60 7.71
C LEU A 200 3.90 -6.73 8.25
N SER A 201 3.99 -6.50 9.56
CA SER A 201 5.12 -5.75 10.13
C SER A 201 6.43 -6.50 9.90
N ALA A 202 6.46 -7.81 10.16
CA ALA A 202 7.64 -8.62 9.88
C ALA A 202 7.98 -8.64 8.37
N ALA A 203 6.97 -8.68 7.49
CA ALA A 203 7.16 -8.64 6.05
C ALA A 203 7.80 -7.33 5.53
N LEU A 204 7.44 -6.19 6.15
CA LEU A 204 7.99 -4.87 5.81
C LEU A 204 9.43 -4.69 6.29
N GLU A 205 9.86 -5.48 7.27
CA GLU A 205 11.19 -5.46 7.87
C GLU A 205 12.12 -6.56 7.34
N LEU A 206 11.66 -7.40 6.40
CA LEU A 206 12.46 -8.49 5.84
C LEU A 206 13.78 -7.99 5.27
N ASP A 207 14.86 -8.57 5.76
CA ASP A 207 16.21 -8.42 5.27
C ASP A 207 16.74 -9.73 4.67
N GLY A 208 17.82 -9.60 3.89
CA GLY A 208 18.41 -10.73 3.18
C GLY A 208 17.52 -11.32 2.08
N GLU A 209 18.03 -12.38 1.45
CA GLU A 209 17.34 -13.02 0.32
C GLU A 209 16.37 -14.13 0.74
N GLY A 210 16.39 -14.56 2.01
CA GLY A 210 15.65 -15.75 2.45
C GLY A 210 16.13 -17.03 1.76
N VAL A 211 15.43 -18.13 2.03
CA VAL A 211 15.69 -19.44 1.41
C VAL A 211 14.90 -19.51 0.11
N SER A 212 15.59 -19.83 -0.99
CA SER A 212 14.99 -19.87 -2.32
C SER A 212 13.98 -21.01 -2.48
N GLY A 213 12.98 -20.84 -3.34
CA GLY A 213 12.01 -21.90 -3.61
C GLY A 213 12.65 -23.15 -4.24
N SER A 214 13.75 -22.99 -4.98
CA SER A 214 14.53 -24.13 -5.48
C SER A 214 15.11 -24.97 -4.33
N GLU A 215 15.65 -24.33 -3.29
CA GLU A 215 16.12 -25.02 -2.07
C GLU A 215 14.97 -25.59 -1.24
N VAL A 216 13.85 -24.87 -1.12
CA VAL A 216 12.64 -25.37 -0.43
C VAL A 216 12.14 -26.65 -1.08
N LEU A 217 12.06 -26.68 -2.42
CA LEU A 217 11.61 -27.84 -3.19
C LEU A 217 12.59 -29.01 -3.08
N ALA A 218 13.90 -28.75 -3.21
CA ALA A 218 14.92 -29.79 -3.13
C ALA A 218 15.01 -30.45 -1.75
N ALA A 219 14.79 -29.68 -0.68
CA ALA A 219 14.80 -30.17 0.69
C ALA A 219 13.42 -30.64 1.18
N GLU A 220 12.36 -30.47 0.37
CA GLU A 220 10.96 -30.64 0.77
C GLU A 220 10.67 -29.96 2.11
N ARG A 221 11.21 -28.74 2.26
CA ARG A 221 11.14 -27.97 3.51
C ARG A 221 9.69 -27.54 3.76
N SER A 222 9.19 -27.76 4.97
CA SER A 222 7.91 -27.21 5.42
C SER A 222 7.97 -25.68 5.45
N ALA A 223 6.97 -25.02 4.87
CA ALA A 223 6.80 -23.59 4.92
C ALA A 223 5.31 -23.21 5.03
N PRO A 224 4.95 -22.07 5.66
CA PRO A 224 3.56 -21.68 5.81
C PRO A 224 2.84 -21.56 4.46
N GLY A 225 1.72 -22.28 4.32
CA GLY A 225 0.90 -22.26 3.11
C GLY A 225 1.53 -22.89 1.87
N VAL A 226 2.61 -23.67 2.02
CA VAL A 226 3.31 -24.37 0.93
C VAL A 226 3.14 -25.87 1.07
N GLU A 227 2.70 -26.52 0.01
CA GLU A 227 2.65 -27.97 -0.14
C GLU A 227 3.53 -28.41 -1.30
N VAL A 228 4.15 -29.60 -1.22
CA VAL A 228 4.89 -30.17 -2.35
C VAL A 228 3.98 -31.14 -3.08
N ILE A 229 3.74 -30.90 -4.37
CA ILE A 229 2.88 -31.73 -5.23
C ILE A 229 3.65 -32.29 -6.43
N GLU A 230 3.14 -33.35 -7.04
CA GLU A 230 3.67 -33.86 -8.31
C GLU A 230 3.35 -32.91 -9.47
N SER A 231 4.28 -32.79 -10.41
CA SER A 231 4.18 -31.88 -11.56
C SER A 231 4.92 -32.43 -12.79
N MET A 232 4.66 -31.84 -13.95
CA MET A 232 5.39 -32.09 -15.20
C MET A 232 6.80 -31.51 -15.18
N GLN A 233 6.99 -30.40 -14.47
CA GLN A 233 8.27 -29.72 -14.32
C GLN A 233 8.31 -28.94 -13.01
N PRO A 234 9.50 -28.60 -12.47
CA PRO A 234 9.60 -27.75 -11.29
C PRO A 234 8.95 -26.38 -11.50
N THR A 235 8.00 -26.03 -10.64
CA THR A 235 7.23 -24.78 -10.72
C THR A 235 6.69 -24.38 -9.35
N VAL A 236 6.39 -23.09 -9.17
CA VAL A 236 5.54 -22.57 -8.09
C VAL A 236 4.13 -22.42 -8.65
N VAL A 237 3.19 -23.19 -8.14
CA VAL A 237 1.76 -23.07 -8.47
C VAL A 237 1.11 -22.22 -7.39
N LEU A 238 0.57 -21.07 -7.77
CA LEU A 238 -0.12 -20.16 -6.85
C LEU A 238 -1.63 -20.19 -7.15
N SER A 239 -2.44 -20.45 -6.13
CA SER A 239 -3.91 -20.40 -6.18
C SER A 239 -4.43 -19.44 -5.12
N MET A 240 -5.27 -18.48 -5.52
CA MET A 240 -5.77 -17.44 -4.63
C MET A 240 -7.12 -16.88 -5.07
N PRO A 241 -7.93 -16.30 -4.16
CA PRO A 241 -9.11 -15.57 -4.56
C PRO A 241 -8.74 -14.27 -5.29
N TYR A 242 -9.56 -13.87 -6.26
CA TYR A 242 -9.61 -12.46 -6.68
C TYR A 242 -9.97 -11.61 -5.45
N PHE A 243 -9.35 -10.44 -5.31
CA PHE A 243 -9.75 -9.49 -4.27
C PHE A 243 -9.75 -8.05 -4.77
N GLU A 244 -10.65 -7.29 -4.17
CA GLU A 244 -10.80 -5.85 -4.31
C GLU A 244 -11.17 -5.33 -2.92
N ILE A 245 -10.35 -4.43 -2.40
CA ILE A 245 -10.46 -3.91 -1.04
C ILE A 245 -10.46 -2.41 -1.13
N GLU A 246 -11.50 -1.79 -0.59
CA GLU A 246 -11.56 -0.36 -0.30
C GLU A 246 -11.50 -0.17 1.21
N ALA A 247 -10.68 0.76 1.67
CA ALA A 247 -10.59 1.12 3.08
C ALA A 247 -10.49 2.64 3.25
N GLU A 248 -11.21 3.16 4.25
CA GLU A 248 -11.05 4.53 4.75
C GLU A 248 -10.54 4.46 6.19
N HIS A 249 -9.51 5.25 6.49
CA HIS A 249 -8.89 5.32 7.81
C HIS A 249 -8.90 6.74 8.33
N ASP A 250 -9.23 6.91 9.60
CA ASP A 250 -9.08 8.17 10.33
C ASP A 250 -7.75 8.15 11.09
N LEU A 251 -6.79 8.94 10.62
CA LEU A 251 -5.44 9.00 11.19
C LEU A 251 -5.45 9.60 12.60
N LEU A 252 -6.48 10.38 12.97
CA LEU A 252 -6.63 10.91 14.33
C LEU A 252 -7.06 9.86 15.35
N GLN A 253 -7.39 8.63 14.92
CA GLN A 253 -7.54 7.50 15.83
C GLN A 253 -6.19 6.94 16.32
N HIS A 254 -5.10 7.25 15.62
CA HIS A 254 -3.74 6.84 15.96
C HIS A 254 -2.76 8.02 15.89
N PRO A 255 -3.02 9.12 16.63
CA PRO A 255 -2.30 10.38 16.46
C PRO A 255 -0.78 10.22 16.70
N GLU A 256 -0.36 9.33 17.60
CA GLU A 256 1.05 9.03 17.86
C GLU A 256 1.77 8.41 16.66
N VAL A 257 1.07 7.60 15.85
CA VAL A 257 1.64 6.99 14.63
C VAL A 257 2.03 8.06 13.62
N PHE A 258 1.20 9.10 13.51
CA PHE A 258 1.29 10.12 12.48
C PHE A 258 1.86 11.45 12.98
N GLY A 259 2.21 11.56 14.27
CA GLY A 259 2.71 12.79 14.87
C GLY A 259 1.65 13.90 14.93
N LEU A 260 0.39 13.52 15.15
CA LEU A 260 -0.77 14.42 15.14
C LEU A 260 -1.29 14.75 16.55
N ALA A 261 -0.60 14.31 17.60
CA ALA A 261 -1.08 14.45 18.98
C ALA A 261 -1.17 15.93 19.37
N SER A 262 -0.08 16.69 19.20
CA SER A 262 -0.08 18.13 19.42
C SER A 262 -0.79 18.87 18.28
N ALA A 263 -0.54 18.47 17.03
CA ALA A 263 -1.03 19.18 15.84
C ALA A 263 -2.57 19.25 15.72
N SER A 264 -3.30 18.39 16.44
CA SER A 264 -4.76 18.35 16.46
C SER A 264 -5.40 19.16 17.61
N ASP A 265 -4.60 19.74 18.52
CA ASP A 265 -5.13 20.61 19.58
C ASP A 265 -5.54 21.97 19.03
N ALA A 266 -6.84 22.17 18.83
CA ALA A 266 -7.41 23.42 18.33
C ALA A 266 -7.37 24.59 19.33
N SER A 267 -6.86 24.40 20.55
CA SER A 267 -6.70 25.49 21.53
C SER A 267 -5.54 26.45 21.17
N SER A 268 -4.66 26.04 20.27
CA SER A 268 -3.53 26.82 19.76
C SER A 268 -3.34 26.60 18.25
N GLY A 269 -2.55 27.46 17.60
CA GLY A 269 -2.20 27.31 16.18
C GLY A 269 -0.80 26.73 16.05
N HIS A 270 -0.66 25.62 15.32
CA HIS A 270 0.58 24.83 15.22
C HIS A 270 1.34 25.01 13.92
N PHE A 271 0.78 25.76 12.96
CA PHE A 271 1.35 25.90 11.61
C PHE A 271 1.65 27.36 11.22
N PRO A 272 2.46 28.09 12.01
CA PRO A 272 2.78 29.50 11.72
C PRO A 272 3.57 29.69 10.42
N GLY A 273 4.23 28.64 9.92
CA GLY A 273 4.92 28.62 8.63
C GLY A 273 3.98 28.39 7.43
N LEU A 274 2.71 28.06 7.67
CA LEU A 274 1.70 27.87 6.63
C LEU A 274 0.81 29.11 6.49
N SER A 275 0.33 29.67 7.61
CA SER A 275 -0.53 30.85 7.64
C SER A 275 -0.27 31.67 8.91
N PRO A 276 -0.43 33.00 8.89
CA PRO A 276 -0.52 33.78 10.12
C PRO A 276 -1.79 33.50 10.93
N GLN A 277 -2.81 32.89 10.32
CA GLN A 277 -3.99 32.43 11.04
C GLN A 277 -3.64 31.19 11.88
N PRO A 278 -4.15 31.07 13.12
CA PRO A 278 -3.92 29.88 13.93
C PRO A 278 -4.63 28.67 13.30
N LEU A 279 -3.85 27.68 12.87
CA LEU A 279 -4.32 26.45 12.23
C LEU A 279 -4.00 25.24 13.10
N ALA A 280 -4.92 24.28 13.15
CA ALA A 280 -4.75 22.96 13.75
C ALA A 280 -5.39 21.89 12.85
N ILE A 281 -4.97 20.63 12.98
CA ILE A 281 -5.51 19.51 12.22
C ILE A 281 -6.87 19.10 12.80
N GLY A 282 -7.95 19.48 12.12
CA GLY A 282 -9.30 19.05 12.49
C GLY A 282 -9.68 17.66 11.97
N GLN A 283 -9.08 17.23 10.85
CA GLN A 283 -9.32 15.93 10.22
C GLN A 283 -8.06 15.45 9.49
N ALA A 284 -7.75 14.17 9.58
CA ALA A 284 -6.70 13.52 8.79
C ALA A 284 -7.19 12.14 8.37
N ARG A 285 -7.42 11.92 7.07
CA ARG A 285 -8.05 10.69 6.56
C ARG A 285 -7.35 10.16 5.32
N GLN A 286 -7.28 8.84 5.21
CA GLN A 286 -6.86 8.15 4.00
C GLN A 286 -8.01 7.31 3.46
N ALA A 287 -8.32 7.47 2.18
CA ALA A 287 -9.05 6.47 1.41
C ALA A 287 -8.06 5.74 0.48
N VAL A 288 -8.14 4.42 0.40
CA VAL A 288 -7.25 3.61 -0.42
C VAL A 288 -8.01 2.41 -0.98
N MET A 289 -7.71 2.07 -2.22
CA MET A 289 -8.26 0.89 -2.90
C MET A 289 -7.12 0.04 -3.44
N ALA A 290 -7.26 -1.28 -3.32
CA ALA A 290 -6.38 -2.25 -3.95
C ALA A 290 -7.21 -3.33 -4.64
N ARG A 291 -6.88 -3.63 -5.88
CA ARG A 291 -7.51 -4.70 -6.65
C ARG A 291 -6.46 -5.54 -7.34
N PHE A 292 -6.53 -6.84 -7.07
CA PHE A 292 -5.67 -7.84 -7.66
C PHE A 292 -6.49 -8.69 -8.62
N SER A 293 -6.12 -8.68 -9.89
CA SER A 293 -6.84 -9.33 -10.98
C SER A 293 -5.96 -10.29 -11.77
N ALA A 294 -6.54 -10.97 -12.77
CA ALA A 294 -5.84 -11.93 -13.60
C ALA A 294 -4.66 -11.34 -14.40
N THR A 295 -4.73 -10.06 -14.77
CA THR A 295 -3.76 -9.42 -15.67
C THR A 295 -2.91 -8.36 -15.01
N GLY A 296 -3.27 -7.94 -13.81
CA GLY A 296 -2.53 -6.91 -13.13
C GLY A 296 -3.08 -6.55 -11.75
N PHE A 297 -2.36 -5.62 -11.14
CA PHE A 297 -2.86 -4.72 -10.13
C PHE A 297 -3.48 -3.53 -10.89
N GLU A 298 -4.78 -3.69 -11.22
CA GLU A 298 -5.71 -2.84 -12.01
C GLU A 298 -5.38 -2.46 -13.49
N ALA A 299 -6.05 -2.83 -14.61
CA ALA A 299 -7.08 -3.83 -15.03
C ALA A 299 -7.16 -3.96 -16.60
N ALA A 300 -7.40 -5.17 -17.18
CA ALA A 300 -8.12 -5.51 -18.45
C ALA A 300 -8.09 -7.04 -18.77
N ALA A 301 -9.07 -7.65 -19.48
CA ALA A 301 -9.29 -9.12 -19.53
C ALA A 301 -9.20 -9.83 -20.92
N VAL A 302 -9.03 -11.17 -20.85
CA VAL A 302 -9.28 -12.31 -21.79
C VAL A 302 -8.16 -12.76 -22.75
N THR A 303 -7.69 -14.01 -22.58
CA THR A 303 -7.57 -15.08 -23.63
C THR A 303 -7.31 -16.44 -22.97
N ALA A 304 -7.98 -17.50 -23.43
CA ALA A 304 -7.79 -18.89 -23.02
C ALA A 304 -7.40 -19.76 -24.22
N MET A 305 -6.50 -20.73 -24.05
CA MET A 305 -6.41 -21.97 -24.86
C MET A 305 -5.69 -23.05 -24.05
N ALA A 306 -6.33 -24.22 -23.92
CA ALA A 306 -5.74 -25.42 -23.34
C ALA A 306 -4.99 -26.23 -24.41
N MET A 307 -3.81 -26.75 -24.06
CA MET A 307 -3.16 -27.85 -24.77
C MET A 307 -2.72 -28.90 -23.75
N ALA A 308 -3.18 -30.14 -23.93
CA ALA A 308 -2.69 -31.30 -23.19
C ALA A 308 -1.68 -32.04 -24.08
N ALA A 309 -0.43 -32.14 -23.63
CA ALA A 309 0.48 -33.19 -24.07
C ALA A 309 0.57 -34.22 -22.94
N GLY A 310 0.39 -35.50 -23.27
CA GLY A 310 0.70 -36.59 -22.35
C GLY A 310 2.22 -36.67 -22.19
N ALA A 311 2.70 -36.49 -20.96
CA ALA A 311 4.07 -36.80 -20.55
C ALA A 311 4.06 -37.35 -19.12
N ALA A 312 5.06 -38.15 -18.78
CA ALA A 312 5.15 -38.82 -17.49
C ALA A 312 5.35 -37.82 -16.34
N LEU A 313 4.56 -37.95 -15.28
CA LEU A 313 4.79 -37.30 -13.99
C LEU A 313 6.15 -37.77 -13.44
N GLY A 314 7.02 -36.83 -13.05
CA GLY A 314 8.34 -37.14 -12.49
C GLY A 314 9.07 -35.97 -11.85
N ALA A 315 8.48 -34.77 -11.85
CA ALA A 315 8.99 -33.60 -11.15
C ALA A 315 8.04 -33.21 -10.02
N LYS A 316 8.48 -32.30 -9.14
CA LYS A 316 7.68 -31.76 -8.04
C LYS A 316 7.47 -30.26 -8.20
N ALA A 317 6.41 -29.71 -7.63
CA ALA A 317 6.09 -28.30 -7.59
C ALA A 317 5.80 -27.83 -6.16
N LEU A 318 6.04 -26.54 -5.90
CA LEU A 318 5.59 -25.87 -4.69
C LEU A 318 4.19 -25.31 -4.93
N TYR A 319 3.18 -25.89 -4.30
CA TYR A 319 1.80 -25.42 -4.35
C TYR A 319 1.54 -24.46 -3.20
N VAL A 320 1.25 -23.20 -3.52
CA VAL A 320 0.87 -22.15 -2.57
C VAL A 320 -0.61 -21.88 -2.70
N ASN A 321 -1.35 -22.17 -1.63
CA ASN A 321 -2.81 -22.05 -1.62
C ASN A 321 -3.26 -20.99 -0.61
N LEU A 322 -3.83 -19.89 -1.12
CA LEU A 322 -4.27 -18.74 -0.32
C LEU A 322 -5.76 -18.84 0.03
N GLU A 323 -6.22 -19.99 0.53
CA GLU A 323 -7.56 -20.16 1.16
C GLU A 323 -7.51 -19.86 2.67
N ARG A 324 -6.61 -18.96 3.04
CA ARG A 324 -6.37 -18.52 4.41
C ARG A 324 -6.06 -17.04 4.39
N PRO A 325 -6.10 -16.35 5.53
CA PRO A 325 -5.66 -14.96 5.58
C PRO A 325 -4.21 -14.80 5.11
N PHE A 326 -3.95 -13.75 4.33
CA PHE A 326 -2.62 -13.45 3.81
C PHE A 326 -2.39 -11.94 3.67
N GLY A 327 -1.13 -11.54 3.75
CA GLY A 327 -0.69 -10.17 3.49
C GLY A 327 -0.37 -9.95 2.02
N PHE A 328 -0.50 -8.71 1.57
CA PHE A 328 0.05 -8.29 0.28
C PHE A 328 0.77 -6.95 0.43
N ILE A 329 1.89 -6.79 -0.29
CA ILE A 329 2.66 -5.55 -0.33
C ILE A 329 3.01 -5.27 -1.78
N ALA A 330 2.49 -4.17 -2.34
CA ALA A 330 2.94 -3.67 -3.63
C ALA A 330 4.21 -2.85 -3.41
N VAL A 331 5.30 -3.22 -4.09
CA VAL A 331 6.63 -2.66 -3.85
C VAL A 331 7.22 -2.12 -5.14
N HIS A 332 7.82 -0.93 -5.07
CA HIS A 332 8.65 -0.39 -6.13
C HIS A 332 9.99 -1.14 -6.15
N ARG A 333 10.18 -2.06 -7.09
CA ARG A 333 11.34 -2.97 -7.17
C ARG A 333 12.69 -2.25 -7.11
N PRO A 334 12.93 -1.11 -7.81
CA PRO A 334 14.23 -0.43 -7.78
C PRO A 334 14.62 0.13 -6.40
N THR A 335 13.65 0.56 -5.59
CA THR A 335 13.93 1.23 -4.31
C THR A 335 13.53 0.42 -3.08
N GLY A 336 12.68 -0.59 -3.24
CA GLY A 336 12.07 -1.33 -2.13
C GLY A 336 10.94 -0.60 -1.41
N VAL A 337 10.50 0.57 -1.90
CA VAL A 337 9.43 1.36 -1.25
C VAL A 337 8.11 0.58 -1.29
N PRO A 338 7.48 0.29 -0.13
CA PRO A 338 6.13 -0.26 -0.09
C PRO A 338 5.12 0.84 -0.44
N VAL A 339 4.41 0.66 -1.54
CA VAL A 339 3.41 1.61 -2.06
C VAL A 339 2.09 1.46 -1.30
N VAL A 340 1.63 0.21 -1.21
CA VAL A 340 0.49 -0.20 -0.40
C VAL A 340 0.83 -1.50 0.32
N ALA A 341 0.29 -1.64 1.52
CA ALA A 341 0.32 -2.89 2.27
C ALA A 341 -1.10 -3.19 2.73
N GLY A 342 -1.50 -4.45 2.67
CA GLY A 342 -2.84 -4.84 3.05
C GLY A 342 -2.96 -6.29 3.44
N TRP A 343 -4.13 -6.62 3.95
CA TRP A 343 -4.48 -7.92 4.44
C TRP A 343 -5.74 -8.38 3.74
N VAL A 344 -5.75 -9.63 3.30
CA VAL A 344 -6.93 -10.30 2.78
C VAL A 344 -7.35 -11.30 3.82
N ASN A 345 -8.47 -11.04 4.50
CA ASN A 345 -9.10 -12.03 5.33
C ASN A 345 -10.07 -12.85 4.49
N TYR A 346 -9.74 -14.12 4.31
CA TYR A 346 -10.54 -15.10 3.62
C TYR A 346 -11.32 -15.91 4.66
N SER A 347 -12.56 -15.52 4.94
CA SER A 347 -13.56 -16.29 5.71
C SER A 347 -14.87 -16.39 4.95
#